data_AF-A0A4Y2PYM1-F1
#
_entry.id   AF-A0A4Y2PYM1-F1
#
_cell.length_a   1.000
_cell.length_b   1.000
_cell.length_c   1.000
_cell.angle_alpha   90.00
_cell.angle_beta   90.00
_cell.angle_gamma   90.00
#
_symmetry.space_group_name_H-M   'P 1'
#
loop_
_entity.id
_entity.type
_entity.pdbx_description
1 polymer ?
#
loop_
_entity_poly.entity_id
_entity_poly.type
_entity_poly.pdbx_seq_one_letter_code
_entity_poly.pdbx_strand_id
1 'polypeptide(L)'
;MTLLAAGKISNDVLRLFWLQRLPLSTQQILTSSSEDLPGLTKIADKILEVTETLPAVESVNTDSNDRISKLEARIEELTQTIRGFSFPSKILAVIQIEANLALFQIEVNPHLEKEKL
;
A
#
# COMPACT_ATOMS: atom_id res chain seq x y z
N MET A 1 33.46 -38.64 -21.45
CA MET A 1 33.84 -39.14 -20.11
C MET A 1 35.05 -38.35 -19.63
N THR A 2 34.83 -37.18 -19.03
CA THR A 2 35.90 -36.24 -18.65
C THR A 2 36.50 -36.63 -17.30
N LEU A 3 37.41 -37.61 -17.34
CA LEU A 3 38.48 -37.77 -16.36
C LEU A 3 39.43 -36.57 -16.50
N LEU A 4 39.15 -35.45 -15.84
CA LEU A 4 39.96 -34.23 -16.02
C LEU A 4 40.99 -33.93 -14.90
N ALA A 5 41.18 -34.82 -13.94
CA ALA A 5 42.33 -34.73 -13.04
C ALA A 5 42.51 -36.04 -12.27
N ALA A 6 43.17 -37.01 -12.88
CA ALA A 6 43.59 -38.25 -12.22
C ALA A 6 44.70 -37.99 -11.16
N GLY A 7 44.39 -37.21 -10.11
CA GLY A 7 45.17 -37.21 -8.86
C GLY A 7 45.92 -35.94 -8.47
N LYS A 8 45.63 -34.75 -9.01
CA LYS A 8 46.34 -33.50 -8.61
C LYS A 8 45.49 -32.35 -8.09
N ILE A 9 44.18 -32.36 -8.34
CA ILE A 9 43.28 -31.34 -7.81
C ILE A 9 42.47 -32.00 -6.70
N SER A 10 42.55 -31.47 -5.47
CA SER A 10 41.75 -32.01 -4.37
C SER A 10 40.27 -31.70 -4.62
N ASN A 11 39.40 -32.60 -4.16
CA ASN A 11 37.95 -32.42 -4.27
C ASN A 11 37.52 -31.07 -3.64
N ASP A 12 38.19 -30.66 -2.56
CA ASP A 12 37.99 -29.38 -1.88
C ASP A 12 38.25 -28.18 -2.79
N VAL A 13 39.29 -28.24 -3.63
CA VAL A 13 39.60 -27.16 -4.58
C VAL A 13 38.57 -27.10 -5.69
N LEU A 14 38.13 -28.25 -6.21
CA LEU A 14 37.04 -28.29 -7.20
C LEU A 14 35.74 -27.74 -6.63
N ARG A 15 35.44 -28.10 -5.38
CA ARG A 15 34.28 -27.61 -4.64
C ARG A 15 34.34 -26.10 -4.45
N LEU A 16 35.49 -25.57 -4.04
CA LEU A 16 35.67 -24.13 -3.87
C LEU A 16 35.52 -23.37 -5.19
N PHE A 17 36.13 -23.88 -6.27
CA PHE A 17 36.05 -23.27 -7.60
C PHE A 17 34.63 -23.31 -8.17
N TRP A 18 33.91 -24.40 -7.89
CA TRP A 18 32.51 -24.56 -8.27
C TRP A 18 31.63 -23.59 -7.47
N LEU A 19 31.77 -23.51 -6.15
CA LEU A 19 31.05 -22.56 -5.30
C LEU A 19 31.29 -21.09 -5.71
N GLN A 20 32.51 -20.73 -6.10
CA GLN A 20 32.84 -19.39 -6.60
C GLN A 20 32.13 -19.03 -7.93
N ARG A 21 31.70 -20.04 -8.70
CA ARG A 21 30.99 -19.83 -9.96
C ARG A 21 29.49 -19.64 -9.78
N LEU A 22 28.97 -19.86 -8.57
CA LEU A 22 27.56 -19.77 -8.25
C LEU A 22 27.18 -18.37 -7.70
N PRO A 23 25.90 -17.94 -7.85
CA PRO A 23 25.40 -16.71 -7.22
C PRO A 23 25.58 -16.72 -5.70
N LEU A 24 25.77 -15.54 -5.10
CA LEU A 24 26.04 -15.40 -3.66
C LEU A 24 24.97 -16.05 -2.77
N SER A 25 23.69 -15.97 -3.19
CA SER A 25 22.55 -16.57 -2.48
C SER A 25 22.66 -18.09 -2.37
N THR A 26 23.10 -18.76 -3.43
CA THR A 26 23.24 -20.21 -3.45
C THR A 26 24.53 -20.64 -2.74
N GLN A 27 25.61 -19.85 -2.85
CA GLN A 27 26.86 -20.08 -2.13
C GLN A 27 26.65 -20.08 -0.61
N GLN A 28 25.88 -19.13 -0.06
CA GLN A 28 25.61 -19.04 1.39
C GLN A 28 24.93 -20.30 1.93
N ILE A 29 23.99 -20.86 1.17
CA ILE A 29 23.23 -22.06 1.57
C ILE A 29 24.08 -23.33 1.40
N LEU A 30 24.90 -23.39 0.34
CA LEU A 30 25.74 -24.55 0.03
C LEU A 30 27.00 -24.63 0.88
N THR A 31 27.49 -23.50 1.40
CA THR A 31 28.64 -23.46 2.33
C THR A 31 28.33 -24.19 3.65
N SER A 32 27.07 -24.23 4.07
CA SER A 32 26.62 -25.01 5.24
C SER A 32 26.42 -26.51 5.00
N SER A 33 26.39 -26.98 3.75
CA SER A 33 26.20 -28.40 3.43
C SER A 33 27.55 -29.14 3.47
N SER A 34 27.63 -30.35 4.02
CA SER A 34 28.85 -31.18 4.05
C SER A 34 28.90 -32.23 2.93
N GLU A 35 28.02 -32.14 1.93
CA GLU A 35 27.91 -33.13 0.85
C GLU A 35 29.06 -33.11 -0.17
N ASP A 36 29.22 -34.24 -0.88
CA ASP A 36 30.12 -34.39 -2.02
C ASP A 36 29.67 -33.51 -3.21
N LEU A 37 30.62 -33.12 -4.06
CA LEU A 37 30.38 -32.27 -5.25
C LEU A 37 29.12 -32.61 -6.09
N PRO A 38 28.81 -33.88 -6.43
CA PRO A 38 27.58 -34.22 -7.15
C PRO A 38 26.29 -33.98 -6.33
N GLY A 39 26.32 -34.19 -5.01
CA GLY A 39 25.19 -33.87 -4.12
C GLY A 39 24.99 -32.36 -3.99
N LEU A 40 26.10 -31.63 -3.83
CA LEU A 40 26.12 -30.18 -3.78
C LEU A 40 25.52 -29.56 -5.06
N THR A 41 25.82 -30.14 -6.22
CA THR A 41 25.24 -29.73 -7.52
C THR A 41 23.73 -29.89 -7.53
N LYS A 42 23.21 -31.01 -7.02
CA LYS A 42 21.77 -31.26 -6.94
C LYS A 42 21.06 -30.28 -5.99
N ILE A 43 21.71 -29.91 -4.88
CA ILE A 43 21.19 -28.88 -3.97
C ILE A 43 21.19 -27.51 -4.68
N ALA A 44 22.26 -27.16 -5.40
CA ALA A 44 22.30 -25.90 -6.15
C ALA A 44 21.22 -25.81 -7.21
N ASP A 45 21.00 -26.86 -7.99
CA ASP A 45 19.94 -26.90 -9.01
C ASP A 45 18.57 -26.66 -8.37
N LYS A 46 18.32 -27.28 -7.21
CA LYS A 46 17.08 -27.10 -6.46
C LYS A 46 16.93 -25.68 -5.89
N ILE A 47 18.03 -25.05 -5.44
CA ILE A 47 17.99 -23.65 -4.97
C ILE A 47 17.74 -22.72 -6.15
N LEU A 48 18.37 -22.96 -7.30
CA LEU A 48 18.17 -22.18 -8.52
C LEU A 48 16.71 -22.27 -8.98
N GLU A 49 16.13 -23.47 -8.99
CA GLU A 49 14.71 -23.68 -9.29
C GLU A 49 13.79 -22.85 -8.37
N VAL A 50 14.05 -22.84 -7.05
CA VAL A 50 13.28 -22.04 -6.10
C VAL A 50 13.50 -20.53 -6.29
N THR A 51 14.71 -20.11 -6.65
CA THR A 51 15.03 -18.69 -6.83
C THR A 51 14.44 -18.16 -8.15
N GLU A 52 14.45 -18.95 -9.21
CA GLU A 52 13.85 -18.59 -10.51
C GLU A 52 12.32 -18.62 -10.49
N THR A 53 11.73 -19.51 -9.70
CA THR A 53 10.26 -19.61 -9.54
C THR A 53 9.67 -18.57 -8.61
N LEU A 54 10.50 -17.88 -7.83
CA LEU A 54 10.08 -16.68 -7.14
C LEU A 54 10.32 -15.52 -8.11
N PRO A 55 9.29 -15.03 -8.83
CA PRO A 55 9.43 -13.72 -9.45
C PRO A 55 9.90 -12.80 -8.33
N ALA A 56 11.01 -12.10 -8.59
CA ALA A 56 11.54 -11.08 -7.70
C ALA A 56 10.34 -10.40 -7.06
N VAL A 57 10.27 -10.36 -5.73
CA VAL A 57 9.22 -9.64 -5.02
C VAL A 57 9.37 -8.20 -5.47
N GLU A 58 8.71 -7.87 -6.58
CA GLU A 58 8.82 -6.62 -7.27
C GLU A 58 8.28 -5.63 -6.27
N SER A 59 9.24 -4.92 -5.68
CA SER A 59 9.11 -3.62 -5.04
C SER A 59 7.65 -3.18 -4.99
N VAL A 60 7.03 -3.33 -3.81
CA VAL A 60 5.70 -2.79 -3.50
C VAL A 60 5.53 -1.49 -4.25
N ASN A 61 4.68 -1.56 -5.27
CA ASN A 61 4.59 -0.56 -6.31
C ASN A 61 4.36 0.81 -5.67
N THR A 62 5.35 1.70 -5.76
CA THR A 62 5.30 3.07 -5.24
C THR A 62 4.12 3.86 -5.79
N ASP A 63 3.61 3.46 -6.96
CA ASP A 63 2.39 4.01 -7.56
C ASP A 63 1.15 3.79 -6.68
N SER A 64 1.13 2.74 -5.86
CA SER A 64 0.02 2.49 -4.94
C SER A 64 -0.03 3.54 -3.85
N ASN A 65 1.12 3.95 -3.33
CA ASN A 65 1.20 5.01 -2.32
C ASN A 65 0.80 6.38 -2.90
N ASP A 66 1.25 6.70 -4.11
CA ASP A 66 0.86 7.93 -4.80
C ASP A 66 -0.65 7.99 -5.08
N ARG A 67 -1.24 6.85 -5.47
CA ARG A 67 -2.70 6.74 -5.67
C ARG A 67 -3.47 6.90 -4.36
N ILE A 68 -2.96 6.34 -3.26
CA ILE A 68 -3.57 6.47 -1.93
C ILE A 68 -3.53 7.93 -1.48
N SER A 69 -2.39 8.61 -1.55
CA SER A 69 -2.28 10.02 -1.16
C SER A 69 -3.18 10.94 -2.01
N LYS A 70 -3.32 10.65 -3.31
CA LYS A 70 -4.22 11.41 -4.19
C LYS A 70 -5.70 11.19 -3.85
N LEU A 71 -6.06 9.97 -3.43
CA LEU A 71 -7.43 9.67 -2.98
C LEU A 71 -7.74 10.37 -1.65
N GLU A 72 -6.81 10.33 -0.68
CA GLU A 72 -6.96 11.02 0.61
C GLU A 72 -7.17 12.52 0.43
N ALA A 73 -6.36 13.17 -0.42
CA ALA A 73 -6.51 14.60 -0.72
C ALA A 73 -7.90 14.93 -1.31
N ARG A 74 -8.43 14.06 -2.17
CA ARG A 74 -9.74 14.27 -2.81
C ARG A 74 -10.91 14.00 -1.87
N ILE A 75 -10.76 13.08 -0.94
CA ILE A 75 -11.73 12.83 0.14
C ILE A 75 -11.79 14.05 1.07
N GLU A 76 -10.65 14.64 1.43
CA GLU A 76 -10.61 15.84 2.26
C GLU A 76 -11.28 17.03 1.54
N GLU A 77 -10.92 17.28 0.27
CA GLU A 77 -11.54 18.33 -0.55
C GLU A 77 -13.07 18.16 -0.65
N LEU A 78 -13.53 16.94 -0.93
CA LEU A 78 -14.97 16.64 -1.01
C LEU A 78 -15.65 16.84 0.35
N THR A 79 -15.00 16.45 1.44
CA THR A 79 -15.52 16.62 2.80
C THR A 79 -15.64 18.10 3.17
N GLN A 80 -14.63 18.92 2.84
CA GLN A 80 -14.68 20.37 3.02
C GLN A 80 -15.79 21.01 2.18
N THR A 81 -15.93 20.55 0.94
CA THR A 81 -16.98 21.00 0.03
C THR A 81 -18.36 20.68 0.60
N ILE A 82 -18.59 19.44 1.07
CA ILE A 82 -19.85 19.03 1.71
C ILE A 82 -20.10 19.82 3.00
N ARG A 83 -19.08 20.11 3.82
CA ARG A 83 -19.22 20.98 5.00
C ARG A 83 -19.55 22.41 4.63
N GLY A 84 -18.94 22.95 3.58
CA GLY A 84 -19.25 24.27 3.04
C GLY A 84 -20.66 24.33 2.43
N PHE A 85 -21.15 23.23 1.87
CA PHE A 85 -22.54 23.07 1.44
C PHE A 85 -23.49 22.66 2.57
N SER A 86 -22.97 22.33 3.77
CA SER A 86 -23.77 22.06 4.97
C SER A 86 -24.32 23.37 5.50
N PHE A 87 -25.27 23.92 4.76
CA PHE A 87 -26.06 25.05 5.15
C PHE A 87 -27.44 24.57 5.59
N PRO A 88 -27.68 24.63 6.90
CA PRO A 88 -28.87 25.28 7.38
C PRO A 88 -28.60 26.70 7.87
N SER A 89 -27.36 27.19 7.99
CA SER A 89 -27.11 28.54 8.59
C SER A 89 -27.79 29.71 7.86
N LYS A 90 -27.79 29.73 6.52
CA LYS A 90 -28.45 30.80 5.74
C LYS A 90 -29.97 30.68 5.79
N ILE A 91 -30.49 29.45 5.68
CA ILE A 91 -31.94 29.18 5.74
C ILE A 91 -32.48 29.46 7.15
N LEU A 92 -31.75 29.05 8.18
CA LEU A 92 -32.08 29.30 9.59
C LEU A 92 -32.07 30.80 9.90
N ALA A 93 -31.13 31.56 9.35
CA ALA A 93 -31.11 33.02 9.49
C ALA A 93 -32.35 33.66 8.82
N VAL A 94 -32.76 33.21 7.64
CA VAL A 94 -33.97 33.70 6.95
C VAL A 94 -35.23 33.35 7.76
N ILE A 95 -35.36 32.10 8.20
CA ILE A 95 -36.50 31.66 9.03
C ILE A 95 -36.56 32.46 10.33
N GLN A 96 -35.42 32.75 10.97
CA GLN A 96 -35.38 33.55 12.19
C GLN A 96 -35.82 35.01 11.95
N ILE A 97 -35.44 35.61 10.81
CA ILE A 97 -35.85 36.97 10.45
C ILE A 97 -37.36 37.00 10.18
N GLU A 98 -37.90 36.03 9.46
CA GLU A 98 -39.34 35.93 9.19
C GLU A 98 -40.15 35.75 10.48
N ALA A 99 -39.68 34.89 11.40
CA ALA A 99 -40.31 34.71 12.71
C ALA A 99 -40.31 35.99 13.54
N ASN A 100 -39.21 36.74 13.56
CA ASN A 100 -39.12 38.01 14.28
C ASN A 100 -40.05 39.08 13.67
N LEU A 101 -40.18 39.12 12.34
CA LEU A 101 -41.09 40.03 11.67
C LEU A 101 -42.55 39.70 12.01
N ALA A 102 -42.93 38.42 12.01
CA ALA A 102 -44.28 37.99 12.37
C ALA A 102 -44.67 38.39 13.79
N LEU A 103 -43.75 38.24 14.77
CA LEU A 103 -43.98 38.70 16.14
C LEU A 103 -44.16 40.22 16.23
N PHE A 104 -43.36 40.99 15.50
CA PHE A 104 -43.49 42.45 15.49
C PHE A 104 -44.85 42.91 14.93
N GLN A 105 -45.36 42.25 13.88
CA GLN A 105 -46.66 42.60 13.31
C GLN A 105 -47.83 42.27 14.26
N ILE A 106 -47.71 41.22 15.06
CA ILE A 106 -48.69 40.87 16.11
C ILE A 106 -48.66 41.91 17.25
N GLU A 107 -47.47 42.30 17.69
CA GLU A 107 -47.28 43.32 18.75
C GLU A 107 -47.81 44.69 18.33
N VAL A 108 -47.63 45.07 17.06
CA VAL A 108 -48.04 46.38 16.53
C VAL A 108 -49.54 46.45 16.20
N ASN A 109 -50.21 45.32 15.95
CA ASN A 109 -51.62 45.31 15.54
C ASN A 109 -52.53 44.40 16.38
N PRO A 110 -52.65 44.63 17.71
CA PRO A 110 -53.50 43.80 18.58
C PRO A 110 -55.01 44.05 18.43
N HIS A 111 -55.43 45.05 17.65
CA HIS A 111 -56.81 45.57 17.69
C HIS A 111 -57.71 45.15 16.51
N LEU A 112 -57.18 44.47 15.48
CA LEU A 112 -57.99 44.06 14.31
C LEU A 112 -58.61 42.65 14.38
N GLU A 113 -58.20 41.79 15.32
CA GLU A 113 -58.76 40.44 15.46
C GLU A 113 -60.07 40.38 16.27
N LYS A 114 -60.49 41.47 16.92
CA LYS A 114 -61.73 41.52 17.71
C LYS A 114 -62.97 41.98 16.93
N GLU A 115 -62.83 42.34 15.65
CA GLU A 115 -63.92 42.83 14.79
C GLU A 115 -64.21 41.89 13.61
N LYS A 116 -64.19 40.58 13.86
CA LYS A 116 -64.65 39.58 12.90
C LYS A 116 -65.23 38.33 13.55
N LEU A 117 -65.96 38.50 14.66
CA LEU A 117 -66.90 37.51 15.17
C LEU A 117 -68.26 37.69 14.50
#